data_AF-A0A4P8SS68-F1
#
_entry.id   AF-A0A4P8SS68-F1
#
_cell.length_a   1.000
_cell.length_b   1.000
_cell.length_c   1.000
_cell.angle_alpha   90.00
_cell.angle_beta   90.00
_cell.angle_gamma   90.00
#
_symmetry.space_group_name_H-M   'P 1'
#
loop_
_entity.id
_entity.type
_entity.pdbx_description
1 polymer ?
#
loop_
_entity_poly.entity_id
_entity_poly.type
_entity_poly.pdbx_seq_one_letter_code
_entity_poly.pdbx_strand_id
1 'polypeptide(L)'
;MTTPGTSVPLLRLTLPRCLGVPDRAHEVLAAVPDGTDVLAYDAPAAALARALRRSRRAGEPGNDALVAPLDALGDEPVLVRQVDFGDELVTILLRATDGTFLSATVTDRSAGVETIGADELATLLRASAAPGADRALELVRLLAPDDRVRLFEQGARSTAQTFAIKYGLAAERGSTVLDLESFVAAVSRSGADDLPFCALDVPGAVVTVAFTPDRTAVLATTIARRPADDQGEDRS
;
A
#
# COMPACT_ATOMS: atom_id res chain seq x y z
N MET A 1 0.96 -23.31 7.18
CA MET A 1 0.56 -23.91 8.47
C MET A 1 0.73 -22.84 9.54
N THR A 2 -0.35 -22.31 10.09
CA THR A 2 -0.31 -21.31 11.17
C THR A 2 0.18 -21.99 12.45
N THR A 3 1.29 -21.54 13.03
CA THR A 3 1.74 -22.05 14.33
C THR A 3 0.73 -21.60 15.39
N PRO A 4 0.04 -22.50 16.10
CA PRO A 4 -0.90 -22.11 17.15
C PRO A 4 -0.15 -21.44 18.31
N GLY A 5 -0.75 -20.42 18.93
CA GLY A 5 -0.33 -19.95 20.25
C GLY A 5 0.37 -18.60 20.33
N THR A 6 0.29 -17.72 19.31
CA THR A 6 0.70 -16.31 19.49
C THR A 6 -0.53 -15.42 19.65
N SER A 7 -0.54 -14.60 20.68
CA SER A 7 -1.60 -13.62 20.98
C SER A 7 -0.97 -12.30 21.40
N VAL A 8 -1.74 -11.21 21.32
CA VAL A 8 -1.28 -9.87 21.76
C VAL A 8 -0.82 -9.88 23.23
N PRO A 9 -1.55 -10.49 24.19
CA PRO A 9 -1.07 -10.61 25.57
C PRO A 9 0.28 -11.33 25.69
N LEU A 10 0.50 -12.39 24.90
CA LEU A 10 1.77 -13.11 24.92
C LEU A 10 2.91 -12.22 24.40
N LEU A 11 2.69 -11.50 23.30
CA LEU A 11 3.69 -10.59 22.73
C LEU A 11 4.06 -9.46 23.69
N ARG A 12 3.11 -8.92 24.46
CA ARG A 12 3.40 -7.91 25.51
C ARG A 12 4.31 -8.44 26.60
N LEU A 13 4.13 -9.71 26.98
CA LEU A 13 4.91 -10.35 28.04
C LEU A 13 6.31 -10.76 27.56
N THR A 14 6.44 -11.16 26.30
CA THR A 14 7.69 -11.72 25.76
C THR A 14 8.56 -10.70 25.03
N LEU A 15 8.02 -9.55 24.61
CA LEU A 15 8.81 -8.51 23.97
C LEU A 15 9.80 -7.90 25.00
N PRO A 16 11.13 -8.03 24.80
CA PRO A 16 12.10 -7.55 25.77
C PRO A 16 12.15 -6.03 25.78
N ARG A 17 12.35 -5.45 26.96
CA ARG A 17 12.66 -4.02 27.13
C ARG A 17 14.17 -3.81 27.08
N CYS A 18 14.72 -3.79 25.87
CA CYS A 18 16.15 -3.54 25.65
C CYS A 18 16.33 -2.45 24.57
N LEU A 19 17.53 -1.86 24.49
CA LEU A 19 17.84 -0.76 23.58
C LEU A 19 17.59 -1.06 22.08
N GLY A 20 17.45 -2.34 21.71
CA GLY A 20 17.17 -2.77 20.33
C GLY A 20 15.67 -2.85 19.97
N VAL A 21 14.77 -2.64 20.93
CA VAL A 21 13.31 -2.62 20.70
C VAL A 21 12.82 -1.18 20.77
N PRO A 22 12.16 -0.65 19.71
CA PRO A 22 11.59 0.69 19.79
C PRO A 22 10.55 0.79 20.90
N ASP A 23 10.60 1.84 21.72
CA ASP A 23 9.58 2.12 22.75
C ASP A 23 8.17 2.13 22.13
N ARG A 24 8.06 2.64 20.90
CA ARG A 24 6.82 2.64 20.12
C ARG A 24 6.21 1.25 19.93
N ALA A 25 7.01 0.18 19.84
CA ALA A 25 6.49 -1.18 19.73
C ALA A 25 5.76 -1.61 21.00
N HIS A 26 6.27 -1.20 22.17
CA HIS A 26 5.59 -1.43 23.44
C HIS A 26 4.31 -0.62 23.58
N GLU A 27 4.34 0.66 23.17
CA GLU A 27 3.16 1.54 23.18
C GLU A 27 2.04 0.98 22.31
N VAL A 28 2.35 0.62 21.06
CA VAL A 28 1.38 0.07 20.11
C VAL A 28 0.80 -1.24 20.65
N LEU A 29 1.65 -2.19 21.07
CA LEU A 29 1.15 -3.44 21.64
C LEU A 29 0.30 -3.21 22.88
N ALA A 30 0.61 -2.24 23.73
CA ALA A 30 -0.20 -1.91 24.91
C ALA A 30 -1.58 -1.34 24.53
N ALA A 31 -1.70 -0.65 23.40
CA ALA A 31 -2.95 -0.07 22.92
C ALA A 31 -3.83 -1.06 22.12
N VAL A 32 -3.24 -2.08 21.49
CA VAL A 32 -3.97 -3.09 20.69
C VAL A 32 -4.92 -3.92 21.56
N PRO A 33 -6.19 -4.16 21.19
CA PRO A 33 -7.07 -5.07 21.94
C PRO A 33 -6.50 -6.51 22.07
N ASP A 34 -6.72 -7.15 23.22
CA ASP A 34 -6.18 -8.50 23.50
C ASP A 34 -6.61 -9.57 22.49
N GLY A 35 -7.80 -9.40 21.91
CA GLY A 35 -8.38 -10.30 20.92
C GLY A 35 -7.99 -10.01 19.47
N THR A 36 -7.12 -9.01 19.22
CA THR A 36 -6.64 -8.72 17.87
C THR A 36 -5.82 -9.89 17.33
N ASP A 37 -6.09 -10.26 16.07
CA ASP A 37 -5.39 -11.33 15.39
C ASP A 37 -3.90 -11.00 15.23
N VAL A 38 -3.06 -12.00 15.51
CA VAL A 38 -1.62 -11.92 15.25
C VAL A 38 -1.33 -12.74 14.01
N LEU A 39 -0.87 -12.10 12.94
CA LEU A 39 -0.35 -12.81 11.78
C LEU A 39 0.95 -13.49 12.17
N ALA A 40 0.97 -14.83 12.09
CA ALA A 40 2.09 -15.66 12.50
C ALA A 40 2.46 -16.64 11.40
N TYR A 41 3.72 -16.59 10.96
CA TYR A 41 4.28 -17.54 10.00
C TYR A 41 5.76 -17.79 10.26
N ASP A 42 6.30 -18.82 9.64
CA ASP A 42 7.70 -19.18 9.60
C ASP A 42 8.31 -18.90 8.22
N ALA A 43 9.57 -18.53 8.18
CA ALA A 43 10.30 -18.31 6.93
C ALA A 43 11.80 -18.57 7.10
N PRO A 44 12.52 -19.01 6.06
CA PRO A 44 13.98 -19.00 6.07
C PRO A 44 14.52 -17.57 6.20
N ALA A 45 15.48 -17.33 7.08
CA ALA A 45 15.99 -15.99 7.36
C ALA A 45 16.54 -15.31 6.09
N ALA A 46 17.33 -16.01 5.28
CA ALA A 46 17.86 -15.48 4.02
C ALA A 46 16.77 -15.13 3.01
N ALA A 47 15.68 -15.91 2.93
CA ALA A 47 14.56 -15.62 2.04
C ALA A 47 13.83 -14.34 2.47
N LEU A 48 13.60 -14.20 3.78
CA LEU A 48 12.98 -13.01 4.36
C LEU A 48 13.86 -11.76 4.17
N ALA A 49 15.16 -11.85 4.45
CA ALA A 49 16.11 -10.76 4.25
C ALA A 49 16.15 -10.29 2.78
N ARG A 50 16.14 -11.22 1.82
CA ARG A 50 16.05 -10.89 0.38
C ARG A 50 14.72 -10.24 0.00
N ALA A 51 13.61 -10.61 0.66
CA ALA A 51 12.31 -9.99 0.42
C ALA A 51 12.29 -8.54 0.95
N LEU A 52 12.79 -8.32 2.18
CA LEU A 52 12.86 -7.00 2.80
C LEU A 52 13.75 -6.03 2.00
N ARG A 53 14.89 -6.50 1.49
CA ARG A 53 15.78 -5.72 0.61
C ARG A 53 15.18 -5.33 -0.75
N ARG A 54 14.19 -6.08 -1.23
CA ARG A 54 13.48 -5.79 -2.49
C ARG A 54 12.18 -5.02 -2.25
N SER A 55 11.79 -4.82 -1.00
CA SER A 55 10.61 -4.04 -0.66
C SER A 55 10.84 -2.57 -0.99
N ARG A 56 9.74 -1.81 -1.15
CA ARG A 56 9.79 -0.35 -1.34
C ARG A 56 10.42 0.40 -0.15
N ARG A 57 10.52 -0.26 1.01
CA ARG A 57 11.08 0.28 2.26
C ARG A 57 12.55 -0.10 2.47
N ALA A 58 13.23 -0.60 1.44
CA ALA A 58 14.64 -0.95 1.55
C ALA A 58 15.47 0.28 1.96
N GLY A 59 16.33 0.13 2.99
CA GLY A 59 17.13 1.23 3.54
C GLY A 59 16.41 2.11 4.55
N GLU A 60 15.14 1.86 4.86
CA GLU A 60 14.48 2.50 6.01
C GLU A 60 15.02 1.92 7.32
N PRO A 61 15.23 2.74 8.38
CA PRO A 61 15.81 2.27 9.64
C PRO A 61 15.09 1.07 10.25
N GLY A 62 13.75 1.06 10.17
CA GLY A 62 12.93 -0.03 10.67
C GLY A 62 13.10 -1.34 9.89
N ASN A 63 13.43 -1.26 8.60
CA ASN A 63 13.63 -2.42 7.73
C ASN A 63 15.06 -2.96 7.87
N ASP A 64 16.05 -2.06 7.99
CA ASP A 64 17.44 -2.43 8.25
C ASP A 64 17.60 -3.13 9.61
N ALA A 65 16.85 -2.68 10.62
CA ALA A 65 16.78 -3.33 11.94
C ALA A 65 16.26 -4.77 11.89
N LEU A 66 15.45 -5.12 10.87
CA LEU A 66 15.00 -6.50 10.64
C LEU A 66 16.01 -7.29 9.82
N VAL A 67 16.68 -6.69 8.85
CA VAL A 67 17.62 -7.40 7.95
C VAL A 67 18.89 -7.83 8.67
N ALA A 68 19.49 -6.96 9.49
CA ALA A 68 20.75 -7.23 10.18
C ALA A 68 20.78 -8.56 10.97
N PRO A 69 19.79 -8.89 11.83
CA PRO A 69 19.77 -10.18 12.54
C PRO A 69 19.50 -11.37 11.61
N LEU A 70 18.78 -11.18 10.50
CA LEU A 70 18.49 -12.25 9.55
C LEU A 70 19.73 -12.68 8.77
N ASP A 71 20.61 -11.73 8.42
CA ASP A 71 21.86 -12.05 7.72
C ASP A 71 22.78 -12.95 8.54
N ALA A 72 22.80 -12.75 9.87
CA ALA A 72 23.61 -13.55 10.78
C ALA A 72 23.14 -15.02 10.88
N LEU A 73 21.90 -15.31 10.48
CA LEU A 73 21.26 -16.62 10.62
C LEU A 73 21.31 -17.47 9.34
N GLY A 74 21.69 -16.91 8.19
CA GLY A 74 21.72 -17.65 6.93
C GLY A 74 20.34 -18.22 6.56
N ASP A 75 20.24 -19.53 6.34
CA ASP A 75 18.97 -20.20 6.01
C ASP A 75 18.19 -20.72 7.24
N GLU A 76 18.63 -20.42 8.46
CA GLU A 76 17.90 -20.84 9.66
C GLU A 76 16.45 -20.30 9.66
N PRO A 77 15.47 -21.11 10.09
CA PRO A 77 14.08 -20.69 10.15
C PRO A 77 13.85 -19.66 11.27
N VAL A 78 13.06 -18.63 10.95
CA VAL A 78 12.61 -17.62 11.89
C VAL A 78 11.09 -17.59 11.96
N LEU A 79 10.58 -17.17 13.10
CA LEU A 79 9.17 -16.92 13.35
C LEU A 79 8.91 -15.42 13.20
N VAL A 80 7.99 -15.08 12.30
CA VAL A 80 7.53 -13.71 12.09
C VAL A 80 6.18 -13.54 12.76
N ARG A 81 6.05 -12.52 13.60
CA ARG A 81 4.79 -12.14 14.27
C ARG A 81 4.46 -10.70 13.94
N GLN A 82 3.25 -10.49 13.46
CA GLN A 82 2.78 -9.19 12.99
C GLN A 82 1.46 -8.83 13.63
N VAL A 83 1.38 -7.60 14.14
CA VAL A 83 0.19 -7.04 14.78
C VAL A 83 -0.10 -5.68 14.16
N ASP A 84 -1.34 -5.49 13.74
CA ASP A 84 -1.83 -4.25 13.16
C ASP A 84 -2.53 -3.37 14.20
N PHE A 85 -2.27 -2.06 14.13
CA PHE A 85 -2.94 -1.05 14.93
C PHE A 85 -3.08 0.27 14.16
N GLY A 86 -4.27 0.51 13.61
CA GLY A 86 -4.47 1.65 12.70
C GLY A 86 -3.53 1.56 11.50
N ASP A 87 -2.73 2.61 11.28
CA ASP A 87 -1.72 2.64 10.22
C ASP A 87 -0.39 2.01 10.66
N GLU A 88 -0.21 1.59 11.91
CA GLU A 88 1.05 1.02 12.37
C GLU A 88 1.04 -0.52 12.32
N LEU A 89 2.16 -1.09 11.88
CA LEU A 89 2.44 -2.52 11.89
C LEU A 89 3.63 -2.80 12.81
N VAL A 90 3.40 -3.55 13.88
CA VAL A 90 4.48 -4.10 14.71
C VAL A 90 4.91 -5.42 14.09
N THR A 91 6.18 -5.55 13.71
CA THR A 91 6.78 -6.82 13.27
C THR A 91 7.82 -7.28 14.28
N ILE A 92 7.71 -8.51 14.77
CA ILE A 92 8.61 -9.16 15.71
C ILE A 92 9.20 -10.41 15.05
N LEU A 93 10.52 -10.56 15.16
CA LEU A 93 11.27 -11.71 14.70
C LEU A 93 11.79 -12.51 15.89
N LEU A 94 11.52 -13.80 15.89
CA LEU A 94 12.06 -14.75 16.85
C LEU A 94 12.80 -15.88 16.10
N ARG A 95 13.83 -16.45 16.71
CA ARG A 95 14.45 -17.67 16.17
C ARG A 95 13.50 -18.85 16.34
N ALA A 96 13.31 -19.66 15.31
CA ALA A 96 12.34 -20.76 15.40
C ALA A 96 12.79 -21.93 16.28
N THR A 97 14.10 -22.12 16.47
CA THR A 97 14.65 -23.25 17.24
C THR A 97 14.38 -23.14 18.75
N ASP A 98 14.44 -21.93 19.30
CA ASP A 98 14.39 -21.70 20.74
C ASP A 98 13.45 -20.54 21.15
N GLY A 99 12.83 -19.86 20.18
CA GLY A 99 11.96 -18.70 20.42
C GLY A 99 12.71 -17.44 20.85
N THR A 100 14.04 -17.41 20.75
CA THR A 100 14.85 -16.26 21.15
C THR A 100 14.48 -15.04 20.34
N PHE A 101 14.30 -13.91 21.02
CA PHE A 101 14.05 -12.62 20.38
C PHE A 101 15.24 -12.21 19.49
N LEU A 102 14.94 -11.81 18.25
CA LEU A 102 15.94 -11.33 17.29
C LEU A 102 15.83 -9.83 17.07
N SER A 103 14.63 -9.33 16.74
CA SER A 103 14.38 -7.92 16.46
C SER A 103 12.89 -7.61 16.46
N ALA A 104 12.57 -6.32 16.67
CA ALA A 104 11.23 -5.79 16.54
C ALA A 104 11.28 -4.41 15.90
N THR A 105 10.29 -4.11 15.08
CA THR A 105 10.14 -2.80 14.46
C THR A 105 8.67 -2.38 14.44
N VAL A 106 8.45 -1.08 14.44
CA VAL A 106 7.13 -0.51 14.12
C VAL A 106 7.27 0.15 12.77
N THR A 107 6.44 -0.28 11.82
CA THR A 107 6.36 0.36 10.53
C THR A 107 5.07 1.12 10.43
N ASP A 108 5.18 2.44 10.27
CA ASP A 108 4.05 3.28 9.90
C ASP A 108 3.72 3.02 8.42
N ARG A 109 2.51 2.51 8.17
CA ARG A 109 1.98 2.25 6.83
C ARG A 109 1.51 3.50 6.12
N SER A 110 1.31 4.59 6.85
CA SER A 110 1.05 5.93 6.31
C SER A 110 2.33 6.71 6.04
N ALA A 111 3.43 6.41 6.74
CA ALA A 111 4.73 7.03 6.45
C ALA A 111 5.18 6.69 5.02
N GLY A 112 5.46 7.74 4.24
CA GLY A 112 5.78 7.63 2.81
C GLY A 112 4.56 7.45 1.90
N VAL A 113 3.33 7.45 2.43
CA VAL A 113 2.11 7.56 1.63
C VAL A 113 1.89 9.02 1.30
N GLU A 114 2.38 9.43 0.15
CA GLU A 114 2.05 10.74 -0.38
C GLU A 114 0.57 10.80 -0.71
N THR A 115 -0.02 11.96 -0.46
CA THR A 115 -1.44 12.20 -0.67
C THR A 115 -1.62 13.56 -1.31
N ILE A 116 -2.62 13.67 -2.17
CA ILE A 116 -3.10 14.92 -2.75
C ILE A 116 -4.46 15.27 -2.14
N GLY A 117 -4.69 16.54 -1.84
CA GLY A 117 -6.01 17.01 -1.40
C GLY A 117 -7.04 16.91 -2.53
N ALA A 118 -8.31 16.65 -2.22
CA ALA A 118 -9.36 16.61 -3.23
C ALA A 118 -9.53 17.98 -3.92
N ASP A 119 -9.34 19.08 -3.20
CA ASP A 119 -9.34 20.46 -3.71
C ASP A 119 -8.17 20.77 -4.67
N GLU A 120 -6.97 20.32 -4.30
CA GLU A 120 -5.75 20.40 -5.10
C GLU A 120 -5.90 19.58 -6.38
N LEU A 121 -6.38 18.34 -6.26
CA LEU A 121 -6.68 17.47 -7.40
C LEU A 121 -7.72 18.09 -8.33
N ALA A 122 -8.81 18.65 -7.77
CA ALA A 122 -9.82 19.36 -8.55
C ALA A 122 -9.23 20.59 -9.26
N THR A 123 -8.25 21.26 -8.66
CA THR A 123 -7.54 22.39 -9.26
C THR A 123 -6.67 21.95 -10.43
N LEU A 124 -5.88 20.89 -10.26
CA LEU A 124 -5.07 20.32 -11.34
C LEU A 124 -5.93 19.81 -12.51
N LEU A 125 -7.04 19.13 -12.21
CA LEU A 125 -7.96 18.65 -13.24
C LEU A 125 -8.63 19.81 -13.99
N ARG A 126 -9.06 20.87 -13.30
CA ARG A 126 -9.65 22.06 -13.92
C ARG A 126 -8.68 22.79 -14.84
N ALA A 127 -7.39 22.78 -14.52
CA ALA A 127 -6.35 23.40 -15.33
C ALA A 127 -5.85 22.50 -16.49
N SER A 128 -6.27 21.23 -16.52
CA SER A 128 -5.72 20.24 -17.45
C SER A 128 -6.51 20.15 -18.75
N ALA A 129 -5.78 20.01 -19.86
CA ALA A 129 -6.33 19.61 -21.16
C ALA A 129 -6.19 18.10 -21.42
N ALA A 130 -5.84 17.31 -20.40
CA ALA A 130 -5.63 15.89 -20.53
C ALA A 130 -6.92 15.12 -20.84
N PRO A 131 -6.83 13.98 -21.56
CA PRO A 131 -7.99 13.15 -21.86
C PRO A 131 -8.76 12.75 -20.59
N GLY A 132 -10.08 12.94 -20.62
CA GLY A 132 -11.01 12.60 -19.54
C GLY A 132 -11.00 13.54 -18.32
N ALA A 133 -10.17 14.59 -18.31
CA ALA A 133 -10.00 15.47 -17.15
C ALA A 133 -11.31 16.10 -16.65
N ASP A 134 -12.17 16.57 -17.57
CA ASP A 134 -13.48 17.14 -17.22
C ASP A 134 -14.39 16.15 -16.50
N ARG A 135 -14.45 14.89 -16.98
CA ARG A 135 -15.27 13.83 -16.35
C ARG A 135 -14.70 13.43 -15.00
N ALA A 136 -13.38 13.33 -14.88
CA ALA A 136 -12.72 13.07 -13.62
C ALA A 136 -12.98 14.19 -12.62
N LEU A 137 -12.96 15.46 -13.07
CA LEU A 137 -13.27 16.62 -12.23
C LEU A 137 -14.70 16.59 -11.68
N GLU A 138 -15.69 16.21 -12.50
CA GLU A 138 -17.07 16.04 -12.06
C GLU A 138 -17.19 15.02 -10.91
N LEU A 139 -16.47 13.91 -11.01
CA LEU A 139 -16.47 12.85 -9.99
C LEU A 139 -15.68 13.22 -8.74
N VAL A 140 -14.53 13.89 -8.88
CA VAL A 140 -13.72 14.37 -7.74
C VAL A 140 -14.49 15.40 -6.91
N ARG A 141 -15.35 16.22 -7.53
CA ARG A 141 -16.22 17.17 -6.82
C ARG A 141 -17.29 16.52 -5.93
N LEU A 142 -17.47 15.21 -6.02
CA LEU A 142 -18.36 14.47 -5.10
C LEU A 142 -17.68 14.19 -3.75
N LEU A 143 -16.36 14.34 -3.66
CA LEU A 143 -15.60 14.16 -2.42
C LEU A 143 -15.67 15.41 -1.54
N ALA A 144 -15.42 15.25 -0.24
CA ALA A 144 -15.24 16.41 0.62
C ALA A 144 -13.93 17.13 0.25
N PRO A 145 -13.87 18.47 0.29
CA PRO A 145 -12.67 19.22 -0.10
C PRO A 145 -11.40 18.81 0.66
N ASP A 146 -11.56 18.46 1.93
CA ASP A 146 -10.47 18.06 2.82
C ASP A 146 -10.10 16.57 2.70
N ASP A 147 -10.79 15.79 1.86
CA ASP A 147 -10.47 14.39 1.64
C ASP A 147 -9.07 14.26 1.03
N ARG A 148 -8.29 13.34 1.59
CA ARG A 148 -6.93 13.04 1.13
C ARG A 148 -6.93 11.79 0.28
N VAL A 149 -6.39 11.92 -0.92
CA VAL A 149 -6.34 10.84 -1.90
C VAL A 149 -4.91 10.31 -1.97
N ARG A 150 -4.76 9.00 -1.82
CA ARG A 150 -3.45 8.34 -1.90
C ARG A 150 -2.84 8.45 -3.29
N LEU A 151 -1.58 8.87 -3.33
CA LEU A 151 -0.71 8.77 -4.49
C LEU A 151 0.04 7.43 -4.46
N PHE A 152 0.26 6.90 -5.65
CA PHE A 152 1.03 5.71 -5.93
C PHE A 152 2.09 6.07 -6.96
N GLU A 153 3.29 5.51 -6.79
CA GLU A 153 4.35 5.59 -7.78
C GLU A 153 4.59 4.21 -8.39
N GLN A 154 4.60 4.17 -9.72
CA GLN A 154 4.90 2.99 -10.51
C GLN A 154 5.41 3.42 -11.89
N GLY A 155 6.36 2.69 -12.45
CA GLY A 155 6.90 3.02 -13.77
C GLY A 155 5.86 2.98 -14.87
N ALA A 156 5.91 4.00 -15.73
CA ALA A 156 4.89 4.30 -16.73
C ALA A 156 4.62 3.10 -17.65
N ARG A 157 5.66 2.38 -18.07
CA ARG A 157 5.53 1.18 -18.90
C ARG A 157 4.74 0.07 -18.20
N SER A 158 5.02 -0.18 -16.93
CA SER A 158 4.32 -1.20 -16.15
C SER A 158 2.86 -0.79 -15.94
N THR A 159 2.62 0.47 -15.58
CA THR A 159 1.27 1.02 -15.40
C THR A 159 0.44 0.91 -16.68
N ALA A 160 0.97 1.36 -17.82
CA ALA A 160 0.27 1.28 -19.11
C ALA A 160 -0.08 -0.17 -19.48
N GLN A 161 0.87 -1.10 -19.31
CA GLN A 161 0.64 -2.52 -19.59
C GLN A 161 -0.42 -3.13 -18.68
N THR A 162 -0.37 -2.85 -17.37
CA THR A 162 -1.37 -3.33 -16.41
C THR A 162 -2.76 -2.81 -16.76
N PHE A 163 -2.90 -1.52 -17.09
CA PHE A 163 -4.18 -0.95 -17.44
C PHE A 163 -4.73 -1.52 -18.76
N ALA A 164 -3.89 -1.64 -19.79
CA ALA A 164 -4.28 -2.24 -21.06
C ALA A 164 -4.77 -3.68 -20.90
N ILE A 165 -4.08 -4.51 -20.10
CA ILE A 165 -4.48 -5.91 -19.88
C ILE A 165 -5.73 -5.99 -19.00
N LYS A 166 -5.70 -5.38 -17.81
CA LYS A 166 -6.76 -5.54 -16.81
C LYS A 166 -8.07 -4.92 -17.28
N TYR A 167 -8.01 -3.68 -17.75
CA TYR A 167 -9.21 -2.94 -18.13
C TYR A 167 -9.59 -3.15 -19.59
N GLY A 168 -8.65 -3.53 -20.48
CA GLY A 168 -8.98 -3.98 -21.83
C GLY A 168 -9.80 -5.27 -21.78
N LEU A 169 -9.36 -6.26 -21.00
CA LEU A 169 -10.12 -7.51 -20.80
C LEU A 169 -11.48 -7.26 -20.12
N ALA A 170 -11.54 -6.32 -19.17
CA ALA A 170 -12.81 -5.95 -18.55
C ALA A 170 -13.77 -5.31 -19.57
N ALA A 171 -13.26 -4.43 -20.44
CA ALA A 171 -14.02 -3.80 -21.51
C ALA A 171 -14.53 -4.82 -22.54
N GLU A 172 -13.69 -5.78 -22.95
CA GLU A 172 -14.08 -6.89 -23.82
C GLU A 172 -15.19 -7.76 -23.18
N ARG A 173 -15.20 -7.88 -21.85
CA ARG A 173 -16.22 -8.59 -21.07
C ARG A 173 -17.46 -7.75 -20.74
N GLY A 174 -17.60 -6.57 -21.35
CA GLY A 174 -18.78 -5.71 -21.23
C GLY A 174 -18.74 -4.69 -20.08
N SER A 175 -17.62 -4.57 -19.36
CA SER A 175 -17.44 -3.50 -18.37
C SER A 175 -17.22 -2.16 -19.06
N THR A 176 -17.80 -1.07 -18.53
CA THR A 176 -17.58 0.25 -19.12
C THR A 176 -16.32 0.88 -18.54
N VAL A 177 -15.29 1.04 -19.36
CA VAL A 177 -14.06 1.78 -19.01
C VAL A 177 -13.88 2.94 -19.98
N LEU A 178 -13.99 4.16 -19.47
CA LEU A 178 -13.89 5.40 -20.24
C LEU A 178 -12.43 5.84 -20.37
N ASP A 179 -12.09 6.37 -21.55
CA ASP A 179 -10.82 7.02 -21.85
C ASP A 179 -9.58 6.10 -21.72
N LEU A 180 -9.77 4.77 -21.63
CA LEU A 180 -8.70 3.78 -21.41
C LEU A 180 -7.59 3.83 -22.47
N GLU A 181 -7.94 3.84 -23.76
CA GLU A 181 -6.94 3.87 -24.83
C GLU A 181 -6.09 5.15 -24.79
N SER A 182 -6.75 6.29 -24.54
CA SER A 182 -6.07 7.58 -24.43
C SER A 182 -5.17 7.64 -23.20
N PHE A 183 -5.60 7.05 -22.08
CA PHE A 183 -4.80 6.90 -20.87
C PHE A 183 -3.55 6.05 -21.11
N VAL A 184 -3.72 4.84 -21.66
CA VAL A 184 -2.62 3.93 -21.96
C VAL A 184 -1.62 4.58 -22.92
N ALA A 185 -2.09 5.29 -23.95
CA ALA A 185 -1.24 5.99 -24.90
C ALA A 185 -0.45 7.13 -24.23
N ALA A 186 -1.10 7.96 -23.42
CA ALA A 186 -0.45 9.08 -22.72
C ALA A 186 0.60 8.60 -21.71
N VAL A 187 0.27 7.60 -20.89
CA VAL A 187 1.19 6.99 -19.93
C VAL A 187 2.36 6.31 -20.65
N SER A 188 2.11 5.57 -21.73
CA SER A 188 3.19 4.93 -22.50
C SER A 188 4.17 5.95 -23.10
N ARG A 189 3.66 7.10 -23.55
CA ARG A 189 4.48 8.17 -24.15
C ARG A 189 5.33 8.93 -23.14
N SER A 190 4.94 8.98 -21.86
CA SER A 190 5.74 9.70 -20.87
C SER A 190 7.10 9.03 -20.65
N GLY A 191 7.15 7.70 -20.73
CA GLY A 191 8.38 6.92 -20.57
C GLY A 191 9.02 7.05 -19.18
N ALA A 192 8.31 7.61 -18.20
CA ALA A 192 8.85 7.87 -16.87
C ALA A 192 9.10 6.56 -16.10
N ASP A 193 10.26 6.47 -15.46
CA ASP A 193 10.64 5.33 -14.61
C ASP A 193 9.78 5.25 -13.35
N ASP A 194 9.32 6.42 -12.86
CA ASP A 194 8.35 6.55 -11.78
C ASP A 194 7.29 7.58 -12.18
N LEU A 195 6.04 7.11 -12.28
CA LEU A 195 4.90 7.95 -12.61
C LEU A 195 3.95 8.01 -11.41
N PRO A 196 3.67 9.20 -10.86
CA PRO A 196 2.68 9.38 -9.83
C PRO A 196 1.27 9.24 -10.41
N PHE A 197 0.41 8.50 -9.73
CA PHE A 197 -1.01 8.40 -10.03
C PHE A 197 -1.82 8.23 -8.75
N CYS A 198 -3.10 8.61 -8.77
CA CYS A 198 -4.06 8.24 -7.74
C CYS A 198 -5.23 7.46 -8.33
N ALA A 199 -5.87 6.67 -7.47
CA ALA A 199 -7.14 6.01 -7.76
C ALA A 199 -8.16 6.44 -6.69
N LEU A 200 -9.32 6.92 -7.14
CA LEU A 200 -10.39 7.40 -6.29
C LEU A 200 -11.59 6.47 -6.42
N ASP A 201 -12.11 6.05 -5.28
CA ASP A 201 -13.37 5.33 -5.19
C ASP A 201 -14.50 6.35 -5.03
N VAL A 202 -15.37 6.44 -6.03
CA VAL A 202 -16.52 7.32 -6.03
C VAL A 202 -17.79 6.49 -6.26
N PRO A 203 -18.98 6.97 -5.88
CA PRO A 203 -20.21 6.23 -6.09
C PRO A 203 -20.36 5.75 -7.55
N GLY A 204 -20.35 4.42 -7.73
CA GLY A 204 -20.53 3.76 -9.03
C GLY A 204 -19.31 3.77 -9.96
N ALA A 205 -18.14 4.27 -9.55
CA ALA A 205 -16.95 4.27 -10.41
C ALA A 205 -15.62 4.32 -9.65
N VAL A 206 -14.56 3.90 -10.32
CA VAL A 206 -13.17 4.15 -9.90
C VAL A 206 -12.55 5.10 -10.91
N VAL A 207 -12.05 6.24 -10.44
CA VAL A 207 -11.34 7.23 -11.25
C VAL A 207 -9.86 7.05 -11.04
N THR A 208 -9.09 6.91 -12.12
CA THR A 208 -7.63 6.93 -12.04
C THR A 208 -7.12 8.19 -12.70
N VAL A 209 -6.21 8.90 -12.02
CA VAL A 209 -5.54 10.10 -12.52
C VAL A 209 -4.04 9.87 -12.49
N ALA A 210 -3.37 9.99 -13.63
CA ALA A 210 -1.92 9.99 -13.74
C ALA A 210 -1.42 11.43 -13.86
N PHE A 211 -0.32 11.76 -13.20
CA PHE A 211 0.29 13.08 -13.20
C PHE A 211 1.58 13.11 -14.01
N THR A 212 2.10 14.30 -14.29
CA THR A 212 3.48 14.48 -14.70
C THR A 212 4.44 14.04 -13.58
N PRO A 213 5.70 13.64 -13.87
CA PRO A 213 6.63 13.19 -12.83
C PRO A 213 6.87 14.21 -11.71
N ASP A 214 6.81 15.50 -12.03
CA ASP A 214 6.93 16.61 -11.08
C ASP A 214 5.60 16.98 -10.37
N ARG A 215 4.51 16.26 -10.69
CA ARG A 215 3.15 16.41 -10.13
C ARG A 215 2.49 17.77 -10.37
N THR A 216 3.03 18.58 -11.27
CA THR A 216 2.50 19.92 -11.55
C THR A 216 1.29 19.91 -12.48
N ALA A 217 1.05 18.80 -13.20
CA ALA A 217 -0.07 18.67 -14.13
C ALA A 217 -0.63 17.25 -14.21
N VAL A 218 -1.90 17.13 -14.64
CA VAL A 218 -2.51 15.84 -14.98
C VAL A 218 -2.06 15.42 -16.37
N LEU A 219 -1.52 14.21 -16.48
CA LEU A 219 -1.08 13.59 -17.73
C LEU A 219 -2.25 12.92 -18.47
N ALA A 220 -3.06 12.16 -17.75
CA ALA A 220 -4.22 11.46 -18.30
C ALA A 220 -5.16 10.96 -17.19
N THR A 221 -6.41 10.68 -17.56
CA THR A 221 -7.39 10.07 -16.65
C THR A 221 -8.11 8.90 -17.32
N THR A 222 -8.63 7.97 -16.53
CA THR A 222 -9.54 6.90 -16.98
C THR A 222 -10.55 6.57 -15.89
N ILE A 223 -11.74 6.11 -16.27
CA ILE A 223 -12.83 5.85 -15.34
C ILE A 223 -13.38 4.45 -15.60
N ALA A 224 -13.30 3.57 -14.61
CA ALA A 224 -13.96 2.27 -14.64
C ALA A 224 -15.29 2.36 -13.91
N ARG A 225 -16.42 2.17 -14.60
CA ARG A 225 -17.74 2.14 -13.96
C ARG A 225 -17.99 0.77 -13.33
N ARG A 226 -18.59 0.76 -12.15
CA ARG A 226 -19.09 -0.47 -11.53
C ARG A 226 -20.41 -0.89 -12.18
N PRO A 227 -20.63 -2.19 -12.43
CA PRO A 227 -21.93 -2.71 -12.79
C PRO A 227 -22.97 -2.36 -11.72
N ALA A 228 -24.24 -2.19 -12.12
CA ALA A 228 -25.31 -1.88 -11.18
C ALA A 228 -25.54 -3.00 -10.14
N ASP A 229 -25.14 -4.24 -10.46
CA ASP A 229 -25.35 -5.42 -9.60
C ASP A 229 -24.36 -5.51 -8.42
N ASP A 230 -23.30 -4.68 -8.38
CA ASP A 230 -22.30 -4.63 -7.29
C ASP A 230 -22.58 -3.51 -6.27
N GLN A 231 -23.69 -2.77 -6.38
CA GLN A 231 -24.01 -1.64 -5.48
C GLN A 231 -24.74 -2.04 -4.18
N GLY A 232 -24.82 -3.33 -3.88
CA GLY A 232 -25.64 -3.87 -2.80
C GLY A 232 -24.90 -4.82 -1.87
N GLU A 233 -23.87 -4.35 -1.17
CA GLU A 233 -23.39 -4.99 0.07
C GLU A 233 -22.48 -4.00 0.81
N ASP A 234 -23.09 -3.00 1.48
CA ASP A 234 -22.63 -2.46 2.76
C ASP A 234 -23.57 -1.35 3.23
N ARG A 235 -24.75 -1.79 3.67
CA ARG A 235 -25.52 -1.11 4.71
C ARG A 235 -26.26 -2.16 5.54
N SER A 236 -25.62 -2.66 6.58
CA SER A 236 -26.23 -3.07 7.84
C SER A 236 -25.16 -3.23 8.91
#